data_AF-A0A914FWD8-F1
#
_entry.id   AF-A0A914FWD8-F1
#
_cell.length_a   1.000
_cell.length_b   1.000
_cell.length_c   1.000
_cell.angle_alpha   90.00
_cell.angle_beta   90.00
_cell.angle_gamma   90.00
#
_symmetry.space_group_name_H-M   'P 1'
#
loop_
_entity.id
_entity.type
_entity.pdbx_description
1 polymer ?
#
loop_
_entity_poly.entity_id
_entity_poly.type
_entity_poly.pdbx_seq_one_letter_code
_entity_poly.pdbx_strand_id
1 'polypeptide(L)' 'MQRVIILIFVIFAFLVTLQEAKPADICQPTEFRCRDGRQCVPQFFQCDGEQDCQDGSDEVGCSRIFSRQR' A
#
# COMPACT_ATOMS: atom_id res chain seq x y z
N MET A 1 -26.10 -21.85 11.91
CA MET A 1 -25.60 -21.41 10.59
C MET A 1 -25.01 -20.00 10.61
N GLN A 2 -25.65 -19.01 11.26
CA GLN A 2 -25.10 -17.64 11.39
C GLN A 2 -23.74 -17.55 12.12
N ARG A 3 -23.51 -18.38 13.15
CA ARG A 3 -22.27 -18.36 13.95
C ARG A 3 -21.02 -18.79 13.17
N VAL A 4 -21.18 -19.68 12.19
CA VAL A 4 -20.08 -20.14 11.33
C VAL A 4 -19.75 -19.08 10.27
N ILE A 5 -20.78 -18.42 9.71
CA ILE A 5 -20.63 -17.33 8.76
C ILE A 5 -19.94 -16.13 9.44
N ILE A 6 -20.36 -15.75 10.65
CA ILE A 6 -19.72 -14.66 11.40
C ILE A 6 -18.25 -14.99 11.69
N LEU A 7 -17.92 -16.24 12.07
CA LEU A 7 -16.54 -16.65 12.26
C LEU A 7 -15.73 -16.58 10.96
N ILE A 8 -16.29 -16.99 9.82
CA ILE A 8 -15.63 -16.86 8.51
C ILE A 8 -15.44 -15.39 8.13
N PHE A 9 -16.42 -14.52 8.36
CA PHE A 9 -16.30 -13.08 8.10
C PHE A 9 -15.32 -12.39 9.03
N VAL A 10 -15.24 -12.79 10.30
CA VAL A 10 -14.28 -12.26 11.27
C VAL A 10 -12.88 -12.81 11.00
N ILE A 11 -12.73 -14.07 10.59
CA ILE A 11 -11.45 -14.64 10.16
C ILE A 11 -11.01 -14.00 8.85
N PHE A 12 -11.92 -13.83 7.88
CA PHE A 12 -11.63 -13.14 6.63
C PHE A 12 -11.29 -11.68 6.90
N ALA A 13 -12.06 -10.97 7.72
CA ALA A 13 -11.72 -9.62 8.16
C ALA A 13 -10.40 -9.61 8.93
N PHE A 14 -10.10 -10.52 9.86
CA PHE A 14 -8.84 -10.56 10.61
C PHE A 14 -7.63 -10.88 9.73
N LEU A 15 -7.80 -11.79 8.76
CA LEU A 15 -6.80 -12.08 7.71
C LEU A 15 -6.67 -10.93 6.70
N VAL A 16 -7.74 -10.16 6.47
CA VAL A 16 -7.79 -8.98 5.58
C VAL A 16 -7.41 -7.68 6.30
N THR A 17 -7.44 -7.61 7.64
CA THR A 17 -7.11 -6.41 8.45
C THR A 17 -5.67 -6.40 8.95
N LEU A 18 -4.86 -7.40 8.60
CA LEU A 18 -3.43 -7.46 8.96
C LEU A 18 -2.48 -7.04 7.82
N GLN A 19 -3.03 -6.51 6.73
CA GLN A 19 -2.30 -5.78 5.71
C GLN A 19 -3.03 -4.43 5.68
N GLU A 20 -2.46 -3.36 6.21
CA GLU A 20 -2.10 -2.18 5.41
C GLU A 20 -1.46 -1.16 6.38
N ALA A 21 -0.44 -1.58 7.12
CA ALA A 21 0.35 -0.65 7.93
C ALA A 21 1.73 -1.25 8.16
N LYS A 22 2.54 -1.32 7.10
CA LYS A 22 3.96 -1.67 7.22
C LYS A 22 4.68 -0.54 7.97
N PRO A 23 5.22 -0.77 9.18
CA PRO A 23 5.99 0.26 9.88
C PRO A 23 7.31 0.52 9.15
N ALA A 24 7.59 1.78 8.81
CA ALA A 24 8.74 2.19 7.99
C ALA A 24 10.04 2.48 8.76
N ASP A 25 10.33 1.72 9.81
CA ASP A 25 11.62 1.90 10.52
C ASP A 25 12.81 1.49 9.63
N ILE A 26 12.64 0.53 8.72
CA ILE A 26 13.63 0.14 7.69
C ILE A 26 12.89 -0.38 6.45
N CYS A 27 13.00 0.33 5.31
CA CYS A 27 12.50 -0.18 4.02
C CYS A 27 13.48 -1.20 3.42
N GLN A 28 12.94 -2.19 2.72
CA GLN A 28 13.76 -3.10 1.91
C GLN A 28 14.42 -2.34 0.75
N PRO A 29 15.55 -2.83 0.20
CA PRO A 29 16.18 -2.21 -0.97
C PRO A 29 15.27 -2.13 -2.21
N THR A 30 14.24 -2.98 -2.28
CA THR A 30 13.23 -3.04 -3.36
C THR A 30 11.98 -2.20 -3.05
N GLU A 31 12.02 -1.40 -1.99
CA GLU A 31 10.90 -0.57 -1.53
C GLU A 31 11.29 0.92 -1.59
N PHE A 32 10.32 1.74 -1.96
CA PHE A 32 10.38 3.18 -1.87
C PHE A 32 9.86 3.64 -0.51
N ARG A 33 10.62 4.52 0.15
CA ARG A 33 10.20 5.15 1.40
C ARG A 33 9.38 6.39 1.07
N CYS A 34 8.14 6.43 1.54
CA CYS A 34 7.29 7.61 1.43
C CYS A 34 7.95 8.82 2.13
N ARG A 35 7.61 10.04 1.71
CA ARG A 35 8.21 11.27 2.21
C ARG A 35 7.93 11.49 3.70
N ASP A 36 6.76 11.05 4.18
CA ASP A 36 6.43 11.04 5.61
C ASP A 36 7.31 10.09 6.44
N GLY A 37 8.01 9.15 5.80
CA GLY A 37 8.88 8.16 6.42
C GLY A 37 8.14 7.16 7.31
N ARG A 38 6.81 7.08 7.22
CA ARG A 38 5.97 6.18 8.05
C ARG A 38 5.57 4.92 7.31
N GLN A 39 5.61 4.98 5.98
CA GLN A 39 5.26 3.88 5.09
C GLN A 39 6.39 3.59 4.10
N CYS A 40 6.57 2.30 3.79
CA CYS A 40 7.36 1.85 2.66
C CYS A 40 6.42 1.17 1.68
N VAL A 41 6.46 1.59 0.42
CA VAL A 41 5.71 0.97 -0.67
C VAL A 41 6.70 0.24 -1.58
N PRO A 42 6.33 -0.86 -2.23
CA PRO A 42 7.16 -1.44 -3.28
C PRO A 42 7.62 -0.42 -4.32
N GLN A 43 8.87 -0.53 -4.79
CA GLN A 43 9.40 0.42 -5.77
C GLN A 43 8.59 0.47 -7.08
N PHE A 44 7.84 -0.58 -7.41
CA PHE A 44 7.01 -0.63 -8.61
C PHE A 44 5.72 0.21 -8.51
N PHE A 45 5.32 0.60 -7.31
CA PHE A 45 4.21 1.53 -7.07
C PHE A 45 4.65 3.00 -7.17
N GLN A 46 5.94 3.27 -7.32
CA GLN A 46 6.38 4.65 -7.54
C GLN A 46 6.01 5.11 -8.96
N CYS A 47 5.21 6.17 -9.06
CA CYS A 47 4.76 6.77 -10.33
C CYS A 47 3.91 5.81 -11.18
N ASP A 48 3.08 4.98 -10.56
CA ASP A 48 2.23 4.02 -11.27
C ASP A 48 0.80 4.54 -11.54
N GLY A 49 0.47 5.71 -10.99
CA GLY A 49 -0.81 6.39 -11.15
C GLY A 49 -1.82 6.10 -10.04
N GLU A 50 -1.48 5.28 -9.06
CA GLU A 50 -2.25 5.08 -7.83
C GLU A 50 -1.55 5.75 -6.64
N GLN A 51 -2.34 6.15 -5.64
CA GLN A 51 -1.80 6.71 -4.40
C GLN A 51 -1.59 5.59 -3.40
N ASP A 52 -0.37 5.05 -3.32
CA ASP A 52 0.00 4.00 -2.36
C ASP A 52 0.58 4.58 -1.07
N CYS A 53 1.31 5.68 -1.15
CA CYS A 53 1.74 6.42 0.03
C CYS A 53 0.57 7.21 0.64
N GLN A 54 0.42 7.18 1.97
CA GLN A 54 -0.59 7.97 2.68
C GLN A 54 -0.47 9.49 2.41
N ASP A 55 0.74 9.98 2.14
CA ASP A 55 1.03 11.36 1.76
C ASP A 55 1.07 11.59 0.23
N GLY A 56 0.86 10.54 -0.57
CA GLY A 56 0.91 10.54 -2.04
C GLY A 56 2.26 10.92 -2.63
N SER A 57 3.33 10.78 -1.84
CA SER A 57 4.67 11.20 -2.23
C SER A 57 5.34 10.32 -3.29
N ASP A 58 4.87 9.09 -3.45
CA ASP A 58 5.14 8.16 -4.55
C ASP A 58 4.74 8.73 -5.92
N GLU A 59 3.67 9.52 -5.99
CA GLU A 59 3.14 10.10 -7.23
C GLU A 59 3.59 11.56 -7.49
N VAL A 60 4.39 12.14 -6.59
CA VAL A 60 4.83 13.54 -6.68
C VAL A 60 6.21 13.65 -7.34
N GLY A 61 6.33 14.52 -8.34
CA GLY A 61 7.61 14.76 -9.03
C GLY A 61 7.91 13.73 -10.12
N CYS A 62 6.96 12.85 -10.43
CA CYS A 62 6.99 11.99 -11.60
C CYS A 62 7.07 12.85 -12.86
N SER A 63 8.19 12.76 -13.56
CA SER A 63 8.43 13.44 -14.84
C SER A 63 7.63 12.73 -15.93
N ARG A 64 6.29 12.84 -15.87
CA ARG A 64 5.31 12.23 -16.79
C ARG A 64 5.70 10.82 -17.23
N ILE A 65 5.46 9.84 -16.38
CA ILE A 65 5.31 8.47 -16.83
C ILE A 65 3.81 8.20 -16.72
N PHE A 66 3.14 7.92 -17.83
CA PHE A 66 1.68 7.73 -17.96
C PHE A 66 0.83 8.95 -18.34
N SER A 67 1.18 9.57 -19.47
CA SER A 67 0.16 9.86 -20.48
C SER A 67 -0.27 8.59 -21.25
N ARG A 68 -0.49 7.44 -20.58
CA ARG A 68 -0.95 6.20 -21.23
C ARG A 68 -1.62 5.21 -20.28
N GLN A 69 -2.92 5.40 -20.11
CA GLN A 69 -3.98 4.41 -20.31
C GLN A 69 -3.59 2.92 -20.23
N ARG A 70 -4.20 2.20 -19.29
CA ARG A 70 -4.97 1.01 -19.65
C ARG A 70 -6.23 0.94 -18.79
#